data_AF-A0A3M7CP32-F1
#
_entry.id   AF-A0A3M7CP32-F1
#
_cell.length_a   1.000
_cell.length_b   1.000
_cell.length_c   1.000
_cell.angle_alpha   90.00
_cell.angle_beta   90.00
_cell.angle_gamma   90.00
#
_symmetry.space_group_name_H-M   'P 1'
#
loop_
_entity.id
_entity.type
_entity.pdbx_description
1 polymer ?
#
loop_
_entity_poly.entity_id
_entity_poly.type
_entity_poly.pdbx_seq_one_letter_code
_entity_poly.pdbx_strand_id
1 'polypeptide(L)'
;MESHNGQDAQTYQSMQGTVSPPLLKALEVMGYQYMTPVQKRVLTELPSFQADCLVQAKTGTGKTIAFLLPSLHSLLQQQTLPAGQVGILVVSPTRELALQIAQECDKLTSQLPRRLECHTAFGGTKKEQHLKTFLNGKPTVLVATPGRLNDYLSDEYVADKFRNVRTVILDEADTMLEAGFLPAINDILKRLPPKSTGWQGMCFSATMPEKIKPVLGRVLKPGYTHLTTVDPNETPTIDQVTQYSVVLPTVSDTFSTLYALIEEERRQTPSGFKAIIFGTTANGIALLHELFQ
;
A
#
# COMPACT_ATOMS: atom_id res chain seq x y z
N MET A 1 20.89 6.15 -3.22
CA MET A 1 20.79 7.27 -2.28
C MET A 1 20.90 8.54 -3.10
N GLU A 2 19.78 9.03 -3.63
CA GLU A 2 19.78 10.28 -4.39
C GLU A 2 19.33 11.43 -3.49
N SER A 3 20.19 12.43 -3.44
CA SER A 3 19.97 13.73 -2.83
C SER A 3 18.96 14.53 -3.67
N HIS A 4 17.68 14.49 -3.28
CA HIS A 4 16.76 15.55 -3.64
C HIS A 4 17.05 16.79 -2.77
N ASN A 5 17.11 17.95 -3.43
CA ASN A 5 17.34 19.31 -2.91
C ASN A 5 17.12 19.48 -1.39
N GLY A 6 18.21 19.75 -0.68
CA GLY A 6 18.29 19.85 0.78
C GLY A 6 17.66 21.09 1.41
N GLN A 7 16.50 21.56 0.94
CA GLN A 7 15.77 22.67 1.58
C GLN A 7 14.42 22.28 2.22
N ASP A 8 13.93 21.05 2.03
CA ASP A 8 12.60 20.64 2.55
C ASP A 8 12.55 19.30 3.28
N ALA A 9 13.71 18.64 3.47
CA ALA A 9 13.82 17.34 4.11
C ALA A 9 13.55 17.44 5.62
N GLN A 10 12.32 17.13 6.02
CA GLN A 10 11.89 17.13 7.41
C GLN A 10 12.21 15.78 8.05
N THR A 11 12.82 15.80 9.24
CA THR A 11 13.19 14.58 9.97
C THR A 11 12.02 14.03 10.79
N TYR A 12 11.98 12.72 11.01
CA TYR A 12 11.00 12.13 11.95
C TYR A 12 11.17 12.61 13.39
N GLN A 13 12.35 13.14 13.73
CA GLN A 13 12.60 13.74 15.03
C GLN A 13 11.71 14.97 15.29
N SER A 14 11.31 15.71 14.25
CA SER A 14 10.39 16.84 14.44
C SER A 14 8.96 16.41 14.80
N MET A 15 8.65 15.11 14.73
CA MET A 15 7.38 14.54 15.14
C MET A 15 7.35 14.12 16.63
N GLN A 16 8.42 14.41 17.39
CA GLN A 16 8.44 14.21 18.84
C GLN A 16 7.32 15.04 19.51
N GLY A 17 6.57 14.41 20.42
CA GLY A 17 5.40 15.02 21.05
C GLY A 17 4.09 14.83 20.28
N THR A 18 4.16 14.56 18.97
CA THR A 18 2.98 14.26 18.13
C THR A 18 2.81 12.77 17.89
N VAL A 19 3.90 12.05 17.56
CA VAL A 19 3.88 10.60 17.30
C VAL A 19 4.33 9.83 18.54
N SER A 20 3.83 8.59 18.69
CA SER A 20 4.13 7.75 19.85
C SER A 20 5.64 7.43 19.90
N PRO A 21 6.33 7.61 21.05
CA PRO A 21 7.78 7.42 21.12
C PRO A 21 8.27 6.03 20.66
N PRO A 22 7.59 4.90 21.00
CA PRO A 22 7.91 3.59 20.42
C PRO A 22 7.91 3.54 18.89
N LEU A 23 6.93 4.19 18.24
CA LEU A 23 6.85 4.20 16.77
C LEU A 23 7.99 5.02 16.16
N LEU A 24 8.35 6.15 16.77
CA LEU A 24 9.53 6.93 16.35
C LEU A 24 10.82 6.13 16.53
N LYS A 25 10.94 5.37 17.62
CA LYS A 25 12.11 4.50 17.83
C LYS A 25 12.18 3.38 16.79
N ALA A 26 11.04 2.81 16.41
CA ALA A 26 10.99 1.81 15.36
C ALA A 26 11.47 2.37 14.00
N LEU A 27 11.08 3.59 13.64
CA LEU A 27 11.57 4.27 12.43
C LEU A 27 13.09 4.46 12.46
N GLU A 28 13.67 4.83 13.60
CA GLU A 28 15.12 4.94 13.77
C GLU A 28 15.82 3.59 13.55
N VAL A 29 15.29 2.49 14.12
CA VAL A 29 15.81 1.13 13.92
C VAL A 29 15.68 0.68 12.46
N MET A 30 14.64 1.11 11.77
CA MET A 30 14.45 0.86 10.33
C MET A 30 15.39 1.70 9.45
N GLY A 31 16.13 2.65 10.04
CA GLY A 31 17.03 3.56 9.31
C GLY A 31 16.32 4.73 8.61
N TYR A 32 15.07 5.02 8.98
CA TYR A 32 14.31 6.14 8.41
C TYR A 32 14.59 7.42 9.18
N GLN A 33 15.51 8.24 8.67
CA GLN A 33 15.86 9.53 9.25
C GLN A 33 14.97 10.69 8.75
N TYR A 34 14.67 10.69 7.45
CA TYR A 34 13.94 11.77 6.76
C TYR A 34 12.60 11.29 6.21
N MET A 35 11.60 12.16 6.26
CA MET A 35 10.30 11.93 5.63
C MET A 35 10.37 12.16 4.12
N THR A 36 9.73 11.28 3.35
CA THR A 36 9.42 11.54 1.95
C THR A 36 8.37 12.67 1.82
N PRO A 37 8.22 13.30 0.65
CA PRO A 37 7.22 14.36 0.47
C PRO A 37 5.80 13.94 0.87
N VAL A 38 5.38 12.73 0.50
CA VAL A 38 4.04 12.21 0.86
C VAL A 38 3.90 11.96 2.36
N GLN A 39 4.96 11.45 3.02
CA GLN A 39 4.97 11.25 4.46
C GLN A 39 4.88 12.58 5.21
N LYS A 40 5.67 13.59 4.79
CA LYS A 40 5.63 14.95 5.36
C LYS A 40 4.21 15.50 5.28
N ARG A 41 3.62 15.54 4.07
CA ARG A 41 2.25 16.07 3.88
C ARG A 41 1.24 15.37 4.78
N VAL A 42 1.21 14.04 4.80
CA VAL A 42 0.25 13.29 5.61
C VAL A 42 0.47 13.54 7.11
N LEU A 43 1.71 13.61 7.56
CA LEU A 43 2.03 13.74 8.99
C LEU A 43 1.89 15.18 9.52
N THR A 44 1.97 16.20 8.66
CA THR A 44 1.93 17.61 9.10
C THR A 44 0.71 18.39 8.62
N GLU A 45 0.07 18.00 7.52
CA GLU A 45 -1.06 18.73 6.93
C GLU A 45 -2.42 18.12 7.28
N LEU A 46 -2.46 16.89 7.82
CA LEU A 46 -3.72 16.33 8.32
C LEU A 46 -4.23 17.12 9.54
N PRO A 47 -5.52 17.51 9.59
CA PRO A 47 -6.09 18.20 10.75
C PRO A 47 -5.97 17.38 12.05
N SER A 48 -6.04 16.06 11.92
CA SER A 48 -5.70 15.10 12.96
C SER A 48 -5.37 13.75 12.32
N PHE A 49 -4.66 12.88 13.04
CA PHE A 49 -4.39 11.52 12.57
C PHE A 49 -5.63 10.61 12.51
N GLN A 50 -6.82 11.14 12.84
CA GLN A 50 -8.12 10.46 12.69
C GLN A 50 -8.94 11.07 11.55
N ALA A 51 -8.47 12.14 10.90
CA ALA A 51 -9.17 12.76 9.78
C ALA A 51 -9.14 11.86 8.54
N ASP A 52 -10.23 11.87 7.79
CA ASP A 52 -10.31 11.16 6.51
C ASP A 52 -9.44 11.88 5.46
N CYS A 53 -8.74 11.11 4.64
CA CYS A 53 -7.89 11.70 3.60
C CYS A 53 -7.86 10.91 2.29
N LEU A 54 -7.73 11.67 1.21
CA LEU A 54 -7.34 11.18 -0.11
C LEU A 54 -5.91 11.67 -0.37
N VAL A 55 -5.02 10.74 -0.69
CA VAL A 55 -3.62 11.02 -0.94
C VAL A 55 -3.25 10.59 -2.36
N GLN A 56 -2.84 11.56 -3.16
CA GLN A 56 -2.35 11.37 -4.53
C GLN A 56 -0.82 11.43 -4.55
N ALA A 57 -0.18 10.29 -4.80
CA ALA A 57 1.29 10.21 -4.88
C ALA A 57 1.76 9.07 -5.78
N LYS A 58 2.86 9.29 -6.51
CA LYS A 58 3.50 8.30 -7.40
C LYS A 58 3.86 7.01 -6.64
N THR A 59 4.00 5.88 -7.34
CA THR A 59 4.46 4.60 -6.75
C THR A 59 5.88 4.75 -6.20
N GLY A 60 6.25 3.93 -5.21
CA GLY A 60 7.60 3.95 -4.64
C GLY A 60 7.96 5.18 -3.77
N THR A 61 7.02 6.10 -3.52
CA THR A 61 7.27 7.35 -2.75
C THR A 61 7.17 7.19 -1.23
N GLY A 62 7.06 5.95 -0.71
CA GLY A 62 6.97 5.69 0.73
C GLY A 62 5.58 5.87 1.35
N LYS A 63 4.51 5.69 0.56
CA LYS A 63 3.10 5.77 1.00
C LYS A 63 2.78 4.87 2.20
N THR A 64 3.41 3.70 2.29
CA THR A 64 3.18 2.72 3.35
C THR A 64 3.36 3.29 4.75
N ILE A 65 4.47 3.98 5.02
CA ILE A 65 4.70 4.63 6.32
C ILE A 65 3.77 5.82 6.50
N ALA A 66 3.42 6.52 5.41
CA ALA A 66 2.51 7.67 5.45
C ALA A 66 1.13 7.30 5.99
N PHE A 67 0.61 6.09 5.73
CA PHE A 67 -0.63 5.63 6.38
C PHE A 67 -0.40 4.82 7.66
N LEU A 68 0.59 3.92 7.71
CA LEU A 68 0.75 3.04 8.88
C LEU A 68 1.08 3.84 10.13
N LEU A 69 1.95 4.85 10.04
CA LEU A 69 2.39 5.62 11.20
C LEU A 69 1.25 6.37 11.90
N PRO A 70 0.45 7.22 11.23
CA PRO A 70 -0.66 7.90 11.88
C PRO A 70 -1.77 6.93 12.31
N SER A 71 -2.06 5.87 11.55
CA SER A 71 -3.09 4.89 11.93
C SER A 71 -2.71 4.11 13.18
N LEU A 72 -1.46 3.65 13.28
CA LEU A 72 -0.95 2.98 14.49
C LEU A 72 -0.91 3.93 15.68
N HIS A 73 -0.47 5.18 15.47
CA HIS A 73 -0.52 6.18 16.54
C HIS A 73 -1.95 6.37 17.06
N SER A 74 -2.91 6.63 16.17
CA SER A 74 -4.32 6.81 16.54
C SER A 74 -4.88 5.61 17.29
N LEU A 75 -4.54 4.39 16.85
CA LEU A 75 -4.95 3.16 17.52
C LEU A 75 -4.42 3.07 18.95
N LEU A 76 -3.16 3.48 19.18
CA LEU A 76 -2.51 3.45 20.48
C LEU A 76 -3.02 4.53 21.45
N GLN A 77 -3.55 5.65 20.94
CA GLN A 77 -4.11 6.73 21.78
C GLN A 77 -5.57 6.48 22.19
N GLN A 78 -6.28 5.60 21.48
CA GLN A 78 -7.67 5.29 21.75
C GLN A 78 -7.83 4.21 22.83
N GLN A 79 -9.07 3.93 23.23
CA GLN A 79 -9.37 2.85 24.18
C GLN A 79 -8.76 1.52 23.72
N THR A 80 -8.44 0.64 24.66
CA THR A 80 -7.86 -0.67 24.33
C THR A 80 -8.81 -1.43 23.41
N LEU A 81 -8.30 -1.88 22.26
CA LEU A 81 -9.06 -2.70 21.32
C LEU A 81 -9.42 -4.04 21.98
N PRO A 82 -10.69 -4.49 21.93
CA PRO A 82 -11.06 -5.79 22.47
C PRO A 82 -10.23 -6.91 21.83
N ALA A 83 -9.85 -7.91 22.63
CA ALA A 83 -9.00 -8.98 22.14
C ALA A 83 -9.67 -9.72 20.97
N GLY A 84 -8.92 -9.94 19.88
CA GLY A 84 -9.43 -10.64 18.70
C GLY A 84 -10.15 -9.75 17.68
N GLN A 85 -10.30 -8.45 17.95
CA GLN A 85 -10.87 -7.48 16.99
C GLN A 85 -9.78 -6.83 16.13
N VAL A 86 -10.09 -6.60 14.86
CA VAL A 86 -9.28 -5.84 13.91
C VAL A 86 -9.57 -4.35 14.09
N GLY A 87 -8.53 -3.55 14.34
CA GLY A 87 -8.61 -2.10 14.50
C GLY A 87 -8.19 -1.35 13.24
N ILE A 88 -7.25 -1.88 12.48
CA ILE A 88 -6.76 -1.30 11.23
C ILE A 88 -6.92 -2.33 10.12
N LEU A 89 -7.64 -1.95 9.06
CA LEU A 89 -7.78 -2.74 7.84
C LEU A 89 -7.07 -2.02 6.69
N VAL A 90 -6.13 -2.70 6.04
CA VAL A 90 -5.49 -2.23 4.80
C VAL A 90 -5.89 -3.14 3.66
N VAL A 91 -6.42 -2.56 2.58
CA VAL A 91 -6.77 -3.26 1.35
C VAL A 91 -5.80 -2.84 0.25
N SER A 92 -5.13 -3.80 -0.38
CA SER A 92 -4.08 -3.59 -1.40
C SER A 92 -4.32 -4.51 -2.60
N PRO A 93 -3.98 -4.13 -3.85
CA PRO A 93 -4.39 -4.87 -5.05
C PRO A 93 -3.74 -6.23 -5.21
N THR A 94 -2.49 -6.39 -4.75
CA THR A 94 -1.68 -7.61 -4.99
C THR A 94 -1.23 -8.26 -3.70
N ARG A 95 -0.89 -9.54 -3.78
CA ARG A 95 -0.34 -10.30 -2.65
C ARG A 95 1.00 -9.74 -2.22
N GLU A 96 1.83 -9.40 -3.18
CA GLU A 96 3.20 -8.94 -2.99
C GLU A 96 3.20 -7.61 -2.20
N LEU A 97 2.33 -6.67 -2.57
CA LEU A 97 2.15 -5.42 -1.83
C LEU A 97 1.57 -5.66 -0.44
N ALA A 98 0.57 -6.54 -0.31
CA ALA A 98 0.00 -6.89 1.00
C ALA A 98 1.06 -7.46 1.95
N LEU A 99 1.97 -8.31 1.45
CA LEU A 99 3.09 -8.85 2.24
C LEU A 99 4.10 -7.78 2.62
N GLN A 100 4.45 -6.87 1.70
CA GLN A 100 5.37 -5.77 1.98
C GLN A 100 4.81 -4.83 3.06
N ILE A 101 3.52 -4.47 2.97
CA ILE A 101 2.85 -3.64 3.99
C ILE A 101 2.84 -4.36 5.34
N ALA A 102 2.57 -5.67 5.38
CA ALA A 102 2.59 -6.43 6.63
C ALA A 102 3.98 -6.47 7.27
N GLN A 103 5.03 -6.65 6.47
CA GLN A 103 6.42 -6.59 6.95
C GLN A 103 6.79 -5.21 7.48
N GLU A 104 6.41 -4.13 6.80
CA GLU A 104 6.63 -2.77 7.30
C GLU A 104 5.85 -2.51 8.59
N CYS A 105 4.62 -3.02 8.72
CA CYS A 105 3.84 -2.95 9.95
C CYS A 105 4.54 -3.67 11.11
N ASP A 106 5.06 -4.88 10.89
CA ASP A 106 5.79 -5.63 11.93
C ASP A 106 7.05 -4.91 12.39
N LYS A 107 7.82 -4.32 11.45
CA LYS A 107 8.99 -3.51 11.79
C LYS A 107 8.60 -2.27 12.58
N LEU A 108 7.56 -1.55 12.15
CA LEU A 108 7.11 -0.30 12.75
C LEU A 108 6.51 -0.51 14.15
N THR A 109 5.98 -1.70 14.43
CA THR A 109 5.44 -2.08 15.74
C THR A 109 6.44 -2.80 16.64
N SER A 110 7.66 -3.06 16.17
CA SER A 110 8.69 -3.86 16.87
C SER A 110 9.12 -3.30 18.23
N GLN A 111 9.01 -1.98 18.43
CA GLN A 111 9.41 -1.30 19.65
C GLN A 111 8.24 -1.05 20.62
N LEU A 112 7.03 -1.53 20.29
CA LEU A 112 5.87 -1.36 21.17
C LEU A 112 5.99 -2.27 22.41
N PRO A 113 5.60 -1.78 23.61
CA PRO A 113 5.63 -2.58 24.82
C PRO A 113 4.63 -3.75 24.77
N ARG A 114 3.54 -3.59 24.02
CA ARG A 114 2.56 -4.64 23.75
C ARG A 114 2.61 -4.98 22.27
N ARG A 115 2.83 -6.27 21.97
CA ARG A 115 2.80 -6.78 20.61
C ARG A 115 1.42 -6.57 19.98
N LEU A 116 1.41 -5.93 18.81
CA LEU A 116 0.27 -5.93 17.91
C LEU A 116 0.48 -7.06 16.89
N GLU A 117 -0.57 -7.80 16.58
CA GLU A 117 -0.51 -8.83 15.55
C GLU A 117 -0.98 -8.26 14.21
N CYS A 118 -0.09 -8.25 13.21
CA CYS A 118 -0.42 -8.00 11.82
C CYS A 118 -0.69 -9.35 11.12
N HIS A 119 -1.90 -9.51 10.58
CA HIS A 119 -2.28 -10.70 9.82
C HIS A 119 -2.44 -10.34 8.34
N THR A 120 -2.35 -11.35 7.48
CA THR A 120 -2.54 -11.18 6.03
C THR A 120 -3.63 -12.07 5.46
N ALA A 121 -4.37 -11.56 4.47
CA ALA A 121 -5.42 -12.30 3.77
C ALA A 121 -5.36 -12.05 2.25
N PHE A 122 -4.73 -12.96 1.51
CA PHE A 122 -4.60 -12.88 0.05
C PHE A 122 -4.71 -14.25 -0.64
N GLY A 123 -4.97 -14.25 -1.96
CA GLY A 123 -5.11 -15.44 -2.80
C GLY A 123 -3.81 -16.25 -3.00
N GLY A 124 -3.92 -17.46 -3.54
CA GLY A 124 -2.75 -18.31 -3.83
C GLY A 124 -2.10 -19.02 -2.64
N THR A 125 -2.78 -19.03 -1.48
CA THR A 125 -2.37 -19.73 -0.25
C THR A 125 -3.49 -20.60 0.29
N LYS A 126 -3.15 -21.58 1.15
CA LYS A 126 -4.12 -22.44 1.85
C LYS A 126 -5.06 -21.60 2.73
N LYS A 127 -6.24 -21.25 2.19
CA LYS A 127 -7.26 -20.40 2.83
C LYS A 127 -7.52 -20.82 4.27
N GLU A 128 -7.74 -22.12 4.47
CA GLU A 128 -8.08 -22.70 5.78
C GLU A 128 -7.00 -22.45 6.84
N GLN A 129 -5.72 -22.56 6.48
CA GLN A 129 -4.63 -22.36 7.43
C GLN A 129 -4.53 -20.89 7.87
N HIS A 130 -4.59 -19.95 6.92
CA HIS A 130 -4.54 -18.52 7.23
C HIS A 130 -5.78 -18.08 8.01
N LEU A 131 -6.95 -18.60 7.65
CA LEU A 131 -8.19 -18.32 8.35
C LEU A 131 -8.14 -18.87 9.79
N LYS A 132 -7.65 -20.10 9.99
CA LYS A 132 -7.48 -20.69 11.32
C LYS A 132 -6.53 -19.84 12.19
N THR A 133 -5.41 -19.39 11.63
CA THR A 133 -4.49 -18.47 12.33
C THR A 133 -5.17 -17.14 12.69
N PHE A 134 -5.92 -16.55 11.75
CA PHE A 134 -6.66 -15.30 11.97
C PHE A 134 -7.72 -15.42 13.07
N LEU A 135 -8.45 -16.54 13.10
CA LEU A 135 -9.50 -16.80 14.09
C LEU A 135 -8.92 -17.05 15.48
N ASN A 136 -7.88 -17.87 15.57
CA ASN A 136 -7.25 -18.22 16.85
C ASN A 136 -6.33 -17.12 17.39
N GLY A 137 -5.86 -16.21 16.54
CA GLY A 137 -5.01 -15.08 16.90
C GLY A 137 -5.79 -13.87 17.43
N LYS A 138 -5.04 -12.81 17.75
CA LYS A 138 -5.56 -11.51 18.18
C LYS A 138 -5.21 -10.42 17.14
N PRO A 139 -5.69 -10.56 15.88
CA PRO A 139 -5.31 -9.69 14.79
C PRO A 139 -5.73 -8.26 15.10
N THR A 140 -4.76 -7.37 15.26
CA THR A 140 -5.02 -5.93 15.48
C THR A 140 -4.99 -5.17 14.16
N VAL A 141 -4.11 -5.61 13.25
CA VAL A 141 -4.00 -5.10 11.89
C VAL A 141 -4.27 -6.25 10.93
N LEU A 142 -5.06 -6.01 9.89
CA LEU A 142 -5.23 -6.93 8.77
C LEU A 142 -4.83 -6.25 7.47
N VAL A 143 -3.93 -6.86 6.71
CA VAL A 143 -3.61 -6.45 5.34
C VAL A 143 -4.14 -7.49 4.36
N ALA A 144 -4.96 -7.09 3.40
CA ALA A 144 -5.67 -8.04 2.56
C ALA A 144 -5.83 -7.60 1.11
N THR A 145 -5.94 -8.58 0.21
CA THR A 145 -6.42 -8.35 -1.15
C THR A 145 -7.95 -8.42 -1.19
N PRO A 146 -8.65 -7.64 -2.03
CA PRO A 146 -10.11 -7.56 -2.05
C PRO A 146 -10.82 -8.93 -2.15
N GLY A 147 -10.38 -9.82 -3.06
CA GLY A 147 -11.02 -11.12 -3.24
C GLY A 147 -11.03 -11.96 -1.96
N ARG A 148 -9.87 -12.18 -1.35
CA ARG A 148 -9.76 -13.00 -0.13
C ARG A 148 -10.42 -12.33 1.08
N LEU A 149 -10.39 -11.00 1.17
CA LEU A 149 -11.10 -10.28 2.23
C LEU A 149 -12.61 -10.43 2.10
N ASN A 150 -13.14 -10.35 0.88
CA ASN A 150 -14.57 -10.57 0.63
C ASN A 150 -14.98 -12.00 0.99
N ASP A 151 -14.15 -13.01 0.66
CA ASP A 151 -14.36 -14.39 1.10
C ASP A 151 -14.41 -14.50 2.63
N TYR A 152 -13.51 -13.81 3.34
CA TYR A 152 -13.48 -13.82 4.80
C TYR A 152 -14.75 -13.18 5.37
N LEU A 153 -15.11 -11.99 4.91
CA LEU A 153 -16.30 -11.28 5.40
C LEU A 153 -17.62 -11.93 4.95
N SER A 154 -17.58 -12.91 4.04
CA SER A 154 -18.75 -13.71 3.66
C SER A 154 -19.26 -14.59 4.81
N ASP A 155 -18.35 -14.98 5.70
CA ASP A 155 -18.64 -15.73 6.92
C ASP A 155 -18.91 -14.77 8.10
N GLU A 156 -20.12 -14.79 8.67
CA GLU A 156 -20.52 -13.82 9.72
C GLU A 156 -19.61 -13.85 10.95
N TYR A 157 -19.15 -15.03 11.37
CA TYR A 157 -18.26 -15.18 12.52
C TYR A 157 -16.87 -14.54 12.29
N VAL A 158 -16.46 -14.36 11.03
CA VAL A 158 -15.24 -13.66 10.65
C VAL A 158 -15.51 -12.15 10.61
N ALA A 159 -16.64 -11.74 10.04
CA ALA A 159 -17.09 -10.34 10.00
C ALA A 159 -17.20 -9.74 11.41
N ASP A 160 -17.57 -10.55 12.41
CA ASP A 160 -17.61 -10.15 13.81
C ASP A 160 -16.27 -9.66 14.39
N LYS A 161 -15.14 -10.07 13.81
CA LYS A 161 -13.83 -9.53 14.19
C LYS A 161 -13.60 -8.09 13.72
N PHE A 162 -14.45 -7.52 12.87
CA PHE A 162 -14.29 -6.17 12.31
C PHE A 162 -15.23 -5.13 12.95
N ARG A 163 -16.02 -5.52 13.96
CA ARG A 163 -16.98 -4.63 14.63
C ARG A 163 -16.33 -3.39 15.26
N ASN A 164 -15.05 -3.45 15.58
CA ASN A 164 -14.27 -2.36 16.19
C ASN A 164 -13.20 -1.78 15.26
N VAL A 165 -13.40 -1.89 13.93
CA VAL A 165 -12.50 -1.24 12.97
C VAL A 165 -12.50 0.26 13.20
N ARG A 166 -11.30 0.84 13.22
CA ARG A 166 -11.06 2.26 13.51
C ARG A 166 -10.45 2.99 12.34
N THR A 167 -9.69 2.28 11.51
CA THR A 167 -9.11 2.80 10.28
C THR A 167 -9.28 1.79 9.15
N VAL A 168 -9.76 2.27 8.00
CA VAL A 168 -9.81 1.53 6.74
C VAL A 168 -8.97 2.27 5.71
N ILE A 169 -7.97 1.59 5.16
CA ILE A 169 -7.04 2.12 4.16
C ILE A 169 -7.25 1.38 2.85
N LEU A 170 -7.44 2.12 1.76
CA LEU A 170 -7.33 1.61 0.40
C LEU A 170 -5.99 2.07 -0.18
N ASP A 171 -5.08 1.14 -0.41
CA ASP A 171 -3.79 1.39 -1.05
C ASP A 171 -3.85 1.01 -2.54
N GLU A 172 -3.25 1.84 -3.39
CA GLU A 172 -3.30 1.73 -4.85
C GLU A 172 -4.73 1.52 -5.38
N ALA A 173 -5.62 2.43 -4.97
CA ALA A 173 -7.05 2.32 -5.23
C ALA A 173 -7.40 2.33 -6.73
N ASP A 174 -6.67 3.09 -7.55
CA ASP A 174 -6.75 3.05 -9.01
C ASP A 174 -6.42 1.66 -9.57
N THR A 175 -5.31 1.06 -9.13
CA THR A 175 -4.87 -0.27 -9.55
C THR A 175 -5.91 -1.33 -9.19
N MET A 176 -6.55 -1.22 -8.02
CA MET A 176 -7.66 -2.12 -7.66
C MET A 176 -8.85 -2.01 -8.62
N LEU A 177 -9.15 -0.82 -9.13
CA LEU A 177 -10.23 -0.64 -10.12
C LEU A 177 -9.86 -1.21 -11.48
N GLU A 178 -8.63 -1.02 -11.92
CA GLU A 178 -8.10 -1.59 -13.17
C GLU A 178 -8.12 -3.12 -13.13
N ALA A 179 -7.77 -3.71 -11.98
CA ALA A 179 -7.87 -5.14 -11.71
C ALA A 179 -9.33 -5.66 -11.58
N GLY A 180 -10.33 -4.79 -11.66
CA GLY A 180 -11.74 -5.18 -11.60
C GLY A 180 -12.26 -5.48 -10.19
N PHE A 181 -11.57 -5.05 -9.12
CA PHE A 181 -11.99 -5.33 -7.74
C PHE A 181 -13.11 -4.42 -7.21
N LEU A 182 -13.63 -3.49 -8.02
CA LEU A 182 -14.70 -2.58 -7.61
C LEU A 182 -15.92 -3.29 -6.96
N PRO A 183 -16.47 -4.40 -7.51
CA PRO A 183 -17.56 -5.11 -6.85
C PRO A 183 -17.18 -5.66 -5.48
N ALA A 184 -16.00 -6.28 -5.37
CA ALA A 184 -15.50 -6.84 -4.12
C ALA A 184 -15.30 -5.76 -3.05
N ILE A 185 -14.69 -4.63 -3.39
CA ILE A 185 -14.52 -3.48 -2.48
C ILE A 185 -15.88 -3.00 -1.99
N ASN A 186 -16.86 -2.88 -2.90
CA ASN A 186 -18.19 -2.45 -2.54
C ASN A 186 -18.88 -3.40 -1.55
N ASP A 187 -18.70 -4.71 -1.72
CA ASP A 187 -19.28 -5.69 -0.81
C ASP A 187 -18.55 -5.75 0.54
N ILE A 188 -17.23 -5.59 0.55
CA ILE A 188 -16.43 -5.41 1.76
C ILE A 188 -16.96 -4.24 2.58
N LEU A 189 -17.10 -3.05 1.96
CA LEU A 189 -17.53 -1.83 2.66
C LEU A 189 -18.96 -1.93 3.21
N LYS A 190 -19.84 -2.74 2.60
CA LYS A 190 -21.18 -3.01 3.14
C LYS A 190 -21.17 -3.91 4.38
N ARG A 191 -20.16 -4.79 4.50
CA ARG A 191 -20.03 -5.76 5.59
C ARG A 191 -19.27 -5.21 6.80
N LEU A 192 -18.48 -4.15 6.60
CA LEU A 192 -17.88 -3.39 7.69
C LEU A 192 -18.94 -2.56 8.42
N PRO A 193 -18.69 -2.15 9.68
CA PRO A 193 -19.50 -1.14 10.34
C PRO A 193 -19.70 0.08 9.43
N PRO A 194 -20.91 0.65 9.34
CA PRO A 194 -21.18 1.73 8.39
C PRO A 194 -20.29 2.94 8.70
N LYS A 195 -19.94 3.73 7.67
CA LYS A 195 -19.06 4.91 7.82
C LYS A 195 -19.53 5.89 8.90
N SER A 196 -20.83 5.94 9.18
CA SER A 196 -21.44 6.73 10.27
C SER A 196 -20.95 6.36 11.67
N THR A 197 -20.41 5.15 11.87
CA THR A 197 -19.77 4.74 13.14
C THR A 197 -18.49 5.51 13.44
N GLY A 198 -17.92 6.18 12.45
CA GLY A 198 -16.86 7.18 12.66
C GLY A 198 -15.43 6.69 12.47
N TRP A 199 -15.22 5.48 11.93
CA TRP A 199 -13.87 5.04 11.55
C TRP A 199 -13.24 5.96 10.50
N GLN A 200 -11.91 6.10 10.56
CA GLN A 200 -11.10 6.89 9.64
C GLN A 200 -10.92 6.16 8.30
N GLY A 201 -11.21 6.84 7.20
CA GLY A 201 -10.94 6.37 5.85
C GLY A 201 -9.71 7.04 5.29
N MET A 202 -8.78 6.26 4.74
CA MET A 202 -7.65 6.78 3.99
C MET A 202 -7.60 6.12 2.61
N CYS A 203 -7.49 6.90 1.55
CA CYS A 203 -7.36 6.38 0.19
C CYS A 203 -6.05 6.88 -0.41
N PHE A 204 -5.22 5.97 -0.88
CA PHE A 204 -3.95 6.24 -1.55
C PHE A 204 -4.04 5.78 -2.99
N SER A 205 -3.72 6.67 -3.92
CA SER A 205 -3.84 6.39 -5.36
C SER A 205 -2.80 7.21 -6.12
N ALA A 206 -2.29 6.71 -7.24
CA ALA A 206 -1.43 7.52 -8.11
C ALA A 206 -2.28 8.39 -9.05
N THR A 207 -3.41 7.84 -9.50
CA THR A 207 -4.34 8.45 -10.45
C THR A 207 -5.75 8.52 -9.88
N MET A 208 -6.65 9.25 -10.54
CA MET A 208 -8.03 9.48 -10.06
C MET A 208 -9.07 9.32 -11.18
N PRO A 209 -9.25 8.10 -11.72
CA PRO A 209 -10.24 7.87 -12.77
C PRO A 209 -11.66 8.05 -12.22
N GLU A 210 -12.62 8.51 -13.03
CA GLU A 210 -14.02 8.76 -12.60
C GLU A 210 -14.67 7.58 -11.85
N LYS A 211 -14.29 6.34 -12.21
CA LYS A 211 -14.78 5.12 -11.58
C LYS A 211 -14.43 4.98 -10.08
N ILE A 212 -13.47 5.74 -9.57
CA ILE A 212 -13.07 5.71 -8.15
C ILE A 212 -13.99 6.54 -7.25
N LYS A 213 -14.64 7.58 -7.78
CA LYS A 213 -15.45 8.51 -6.98
C LYS A 213 -16.53 7.84 -6.13
N PRO A 214 -17.26 6.82 -6.62
CA PRO A 214 -18.24 6.09 -5.80
C PRO A 214 -17.60 5.34 -4.62
N VAL A 215 -16.38 4.82 -4.79
CA VAL A 215 -15.63 4.15 -3.71
C VAL A 215 -15.20 5.18 -2.67
N LEU A 216 -14.66 6.32 -3.11
CA LEU A 216 -14.27 7.41 -2.22
C LEU A 216 -15.46 7.89 -1.38
N GLY A 217 -16.64 8.05 -1.98
CA GLY A 217 -17.85 8.47 -1.27
C GLY A 217 -18.34 7.48 -0.20
N ARG A 218 -17.88 6.23 -0.22
CA ARG A 218 -18.17 5.23 0.82
C ARG A 218 -17.09 5.15 1.89
N VAL A 219 -15.85 5.49 1.53
CA VAL A 219 -14.69 5.39 2.42
C VAL A 219 -14.42 6.70 3.18
N LEU A 220 -14.67 7.84 2.54
CA LEU A 220 -14.33 9.17 3.03
C LEU A 220 -15.60 9.97 3.33
N LYS A 221 -15.62 10.69 4.45
CA LYS A 221 -16.66 11.65 4.79
C LYS A 221 -16.57 12.89 3.88
N PRO A 222 -17.69 13.57 3.61
CA PRO A 222 -17.67 14.89 2.99
C PRO A 222 -16.74 15.84 3.75
N GLY A 223 -15.90 16.58 3.02
CA GLY A 223 -14.89 17.46 3.61
C GLY A 223 -13.57 16.78 4.00
N TYR A 224 -13.30 15.57 3.50
CA TYR A 224 -12.01 14.89 3.68
C TYR A 224 -10.84 15.75 3.18
N THR A 225 -9.66 15.56 3.77
CA THR A 225 -8.44 16.27 3.36
C THR A 225 -7.90 15.65 2.07
N HIS A 226 -7.69 16.47 1.03
CA HIS A 226 -7.04 16.03 -0.20
C HIS A 226 -5.59 16.49 -0.23
N LEU A 227 -4.66 15.54 -0.25
CA LEU A 227 -3.21 15.80 -0.29
C LEU A 227 -2.66 15.27 -1.61
N THR A 228 -1.92 16.09 -2.36
CA THR A 228 -1.26 15.66 -3.59
C THR A 228 0.21 16.03 -3.57
N THR A 229 1.05 15.08 -4.00
CA THR A 229 2.45 15.33 -4.37
C THR A 229 2.67 15.15 -5.87
N VAL A 230 1.60 15.04 -6.65
CA VAL A 230 1.63 14.96 -8.11
C VAL A 230 1.28 16.35 -8.64
N ASP A 231 2.16 16.94 -9.45
CA ASP A 231 1.84 18.18 -10.14
C ASP A 231 0.75 17.90 -11.21
N PRO A 232 -0.36 18.66 -11.25
CA PRO A 232 -1.38 18.51 -12.30
C PRO A 232 -0.83 18.66 -13.73
N ASN A 233 0.31 19.34 -13.89
CA ASN A 233 0.99 19.57 -15.16
C ASN A 233 2.15 18.59 -15.40
N GLU A 234 2.55 17.78 -14.42
CA GLU A 234 3.53 16.70 -14.64
C GLU A 234 2.87 15.57 -15.41
N THR A 235 3.56 15.06 -16.41
CA THR A 235 3.21 13.76 -16.97
C THR A 235 3.42 12.70 -15.88
N PRO A 236 2.55 11.67 -15.73
CA PRO A 236 2.62 10.72 -14.61
C PRO A 236 3.92 9.90 -14.53
N THR A 237 4.77 9.98 -15.55
CA THR A 237 6.09 9.36 -15.59
C THR A 237 7.04 10.06 -14.61
N ILE A 238 7.95 9.29 -14.02
CA ILE A 238 9.07 9.87 -13.28
C ILE A 238 9.99 10.45 -14.36
N ASP A 239 10.15 11.78 -14.41
CA ASP A 239 10.98 12.48 -15.42
C ASP A 239 12.45 12.00 -15.44
N GLN A 240 12.89 11.29 -14.40
CA GLN A 240 14.22 10.69 -14.30
C GLN A 240 14.38 9.36 -15.07
N VAL A 241 13.30 8.75 -15.56
CA VAL A 241 13.39 7.51 -16.35
C VAL A 241 13.52 7.88 -17.83
N THR A 242 14.69 7.67 -18.41
CA THR A 242 14.88 7.81 -19.85
C THR A 242 14.05 6.75 -20.58
N GLN A 243 13.08 7.21 -21.37
CA GLN A 243 12.15 6.35 -22.09
C GLN A 243 12.60 6.21 -23.55
N TYR A 244 12.70 4.97 -24.01
CA TYR A 244 12.96 4.63 -25.41
C TYR A 244 11.80 3.81 -25.95
N SER A 245 11.52 3.95 -27.26
CA SER A 245 10.55 3.10 -27.95
C SER A 245 11.20 2.50 -29.19
N VAL A 246 10.95 1.22 -29.44
CA VAL A 246 11.44 0.51 -30.63
C VAL A 246 10.22 -0.02 -31.37
N VAL A 247 10.05 0.43 -32.62
CA VAL A 247 8.97 -0.04 -33.50
C VAL A 247 9.49 -1.22 -34.30
N LEU A 248 8.78 -2.35 -34.23
CA LEU A 248 9.17 -3.59 -34.90
C LEU A 248 8.28 -3.87 -36.10
N PRO A 249 8.80 -4.48 -37.17
CA PRO A 249 8.00 -4.90 -38.32
C PRO A 249 6.94 -5.94 -37.96
N THR A 250 7.28 -6.88 -37.06
CA THR A 250 6.37 -7.94 -36.62
C THR A 250 6.47 -8.22 -35.12
N VAL A 251 5.42 -8.83 -34.56
CA VAL A 251 5.40 -9.26 -33.15
C VAL A 251 6.45 -10.35 -32.87
N SER A 252 6.74 -11.22 -33.84
CA SER A 252 7.75 -12.26 -33.70
C SER A 252 9.16 -11.70 -33.49
N ASP A 253 9.46 -10.51 -34.02
CA ASP A 253 10.77 -9.88 -33.87
C ASP A 253 11.04 -9.42 -32.43
N THR A 254 10.00 -9.30 -31.60
CA THR A 254 10.10 -8.83 -30.20
C THR A 254 11.13 -9.61 -29.40
N PHE A 255 11.17 -10.94 -29.55
CA PHE A 255 12.10 -11.80 -28.80
C PHE A 255 13.55 -11.54 -29.19
N SER A 256 13.83 -11.50 -30.50
CA SER A 256 15.19 -11.31 -31.02
C SER A 256 15.71 -9.90 -30.75
N THR A 257 14.85 -8.88 -30.90
CA THR A 257 15.24 -7.50 -30.59
C THR A 257 15.46 -7.30 -29.10
N LEU A 258 14.58 -7.82 -28.24
CA LEU A 258 14.75 -7.73 -26.79
C LEU A 258 16.05 -8.43 -26.36
N TYR A 259 16.37 -9.58 -26.95
CA TYR A 259 17.62 -10.28 -26.69
C TYR A 259 18.84 -9.43 -27.06
N ALA A 260 18.86 -8.88 -28.27
CA ALA A 260 19.96 -8.02 -28.72
C ALA A 260 20.15 -6.79 -27.82
N LEU A 261 19.04 -6.16 -27.36
CA LEU A 261 19.09 -5.02 -26.46
C LEU A 261 19.68 -5.38 -25.09
N ILE A 262 19.24 -6.49 -24.50
CA ILE A 262 19.75 -6.94 -23.19
C ILE A 262 21.24 -7.29 -23.27
N GLU A 263 21.68 -7.97 -24.32
CA GLU A 263 23.08 -8.34 -24.49
C GLU A 263 23.98 -7.11 -24.73
N GLU A 264 23.49 -6.11 -25.46
CA GLU A 264 24.22 -4.87 -25.64
C GLU A 264 24.36 -4.09 -24.32
N GLU A 265 23.30 -3.98 -23.54
CA GLU A 265 23.33 -3.35 -22.21
C GLU A 265 24.21 -4.11 -21.21
N ARG A 266 24.19 -5.45 -21.23
CA ARG A 266 25.10 -6.29 -20.42
C ARG A 266 26.56 -6.04 -20.78
N ARG A 267 26.87 -5.91 -22.08
CA ARG A 267 28.22 -5.62 -22.56
C ARG A 267 28.70 -4.24 -22.08
N GLN A 268 27.81 -3.26 -22.06
CA GLN A 268 28.12 -1.91 -21.59
C GLN A 268 28.18 -1.82 -20.05
N THR A 269 27.45 -2.69 -19.34
CA THR A 269 27.38 -2.69 -17.87
C THR A 269 27.65 -4.09 -17.26
N PRO A 270 28.87 -4.65 -17.37
CA PRO A 270 29.13 -6.07 -17.09
C PRO A 270 28.90 -6.52 -15.64
N SER A 271 29.07 -5.63 -14.67
CA SER A 271 29.02 -5.95 -13.24
C SER A 271 27.79 -5.41 -12.50
N GLY A 272 26.84 -4.79 -13.21
CA GLY A 272 25.73 -4.05 -12.58
C GLY A 272 24.39 -4.14 -13.29
N PHE A 273 24.28 -4.86 -14.40
CA PHE A 273 23.03 -4.95 -15.17
C PHE A 273 21.90 -5.59 -14.35
N LYS A 274 20.84 -4.81 -14.12
CA LYS A 274 19.57 -5.26 -13.55
C LYS A 274 18.44 -4.72 -14.41
N ALA A 275 17.59 -5.60 -14.90
CA ALA A 275 16.44 -5.24 -15.69
C ALA A 275 15.19 -5.97 -15.19
N ILE A 276 14.03 -5.33 -15.37
CA ILE A 276 12.70 -5.95 -15.19
C ILE A 276 12.05 -5.97 -16.56
N ILE A 277 11.65 -7.16 -17.01
CA ILE A 277 11.00 -7.37 -18.31
C ILE A 277 9.54 -7.70 -18.06
N PHE A 278 8.64 -6.89 -18.63
CA PHE A 278 7.21 -7.14 -18.62
C PHE A 278 6.77 -7.78 -19.95
N GLY A 279 5.82 -8.70 -19.89
CA GLY A 279 5.29 -9.41 -21.04
C GLY A 279 3.79 -9.55 -20.95
N THR A 280 3.15 -9.84 -22.07
CA THR A 280 1.69 -9.85 -22.19
C THR A 280 1.04 -11.13 -21.67
N THR A 281 1.77 -12.26 -21.68
CA THR A 281 1.25 -13.57 -21.27
C THR A 281 2.26 -14.34 -20.43
N ALA A 282 1.78 -15.20 -19.53
CA ALA A 282 2.63 -16.06 -18.70
C ALA A 282 3.52 -16.97 -19.55
N ASN A 283 2.99 -17.54 -20.64
CA ASN A 283 3.76 -18.40 -21.56
C ASN A 283 4.85 -17.62 -22.29
N GLY A 284 4.57 -16.39 -22.72
CA GLY A 284 5.57 -15.53 -23.36
C GLY A 284 6.72 -15.18 -22.41
N ILE A 285 6.41 -14.88 -21.14
CA ILE A 285 7.44 -14.67 -20.11
C ILE A 285 8.23 -15.93 -19.81
N ALA A 286 7.58 -17.11 -19.76
CA ALA A 286 8.28 -18.37 -19.55
C ALA A 286 9.31 -18.65 -20.66
N LEU A 287 8.95 -18.42 -21.92
CA LEU A 287 9.88 -18.53 -23.05
C LEU A 287 11.04 -17.53 -22.94
N LEU A 288 10.78 -16.28 -22.58
CA LEU A 288 11.84 -15.28 -22.37
C LEU A 288 12.79 -15.71 -21.25
N HIS A 289 12.25 -16.20 -20.14
CA HIS A 289 13.06 -16.69 -19.03
C HIS A 289 14.00 -17.83 -19.47
N GLU A 290 13.52 -18.78 -20.27
CA GLU A 290 14.36 -19.85 -20.83
C GLU A 290 15.46 -19.32 -21.77
N LEU A 291 15.18 -18.28 -22.56
CA LEU A 291 16.14 -17.67 -23.48
C LEU A 291 17.24 -16.86 -22.78
N PHE A 292 16.99 -16.37 -21.55
CA PHE A 292 17.88 -15.44 -20.82
C PHE A 292 18.58 -16.02 -19.60
N GLN A 293 18.40 -17.32 -19.32
CA GLN A 293 19.18 -18.03 -18.28
C GLN A 293 20.68 -18.03 -18.57
#